data_AF-A0A1W1CXY0-F1
#
_entry.id   AF-A0A1W1CXY0-F1
#
_cell.length_a   1.000
_cell.length_b   1.000
_cell.length_c   1.000
_cell.angle_alpha   90.00
_cell.angle_beta   90.00
_cell.angle_gamma   90.00
#
_symmetry.space_group_name_H-M   'P 1'
#
loop_
_entity.id
_entity.type
_entity.pdbx_description
1 polymer ?
#
loop_
_entity_poly.entity_id
_entity_poly.type
_entity_poly.pdbx_seq_one_letter_code
_entity_poly.pdbx_strand_id
1 'polypeptide(L)' 'MGDYSFDKPLQIGDKIIFKDQMHYTMVKATTFNGVPLPSIAIKRIDGKIELVKEFRYEDFRDRLS' A
#
# COMPACT_ATOMS: atom_id res chain seq x y z
N MET A 1 9.14 -5.94 -24.54
CA MET A 1 8.46 -5.85 -23.22
C MET A 1 7.38 -4.81 -23.39
N GLY A 2 6.12 -5.13 -23.09
CA GLY A 2 4.99 -4.24 -23.37
C GLY A 2 5.08 -2.95 -22.55
N ASP A 3 4.92 -1.81 -23.23
CA ASP A 3 4.91 -0.50 -22.61
C ASP A 3 3.65 -0.36 -21.77
N TYR A 4 3.78 -0.53 -20.45
CA TYR A 4 2.71 -0.14 -19.55
C TYR A 4 2.55 1.37 -19.65
N SER A 5 1.40 1.80 -20.16
CA SER A 5 1.04 3.21 -20.28
C SER A 5 -0.30 3.46 -19.60
N PHE A 6 -0.52 4.72 -19.22
CA PHE A 6 -1.81 5.19 -18.76
C PHE A 6 -2.52 5.89 -19.91
N ASP A 7 -3.85 5.91 -19.89
CA ASP A 7 -4.67 6.56 -20.94
C ASP A 7 -4.35 8.05 -21.12
N LYS A 8 -3.76 8.68 -20.09
CA LYS A 8 -3.29 10.06 -20.09
C LYS A 8 -1.99 10.20 -19.28
N PRO A 9 -1.17 11.24 -19.54
CA PRO A 9 -0.02 11.56 -18.69
C PRO A 9 -0.44 11.78 -17.24
N LEU A 10 0.33 11.21 -16.31
CA LEU A 10 0.09 11.36 -14.88
C LEU A 10 0.52 12.74 -14.38
N GLN A 11 -0.17 13.23 -13.36
CA GLN A 11 0.16 14.44 -12.63
C GLN A 11 0.45 14.12 -11.16
N ILE A 12 1.21 14.99 -10.51
CA ILE A 12 1.46 14.90 -9.07
C ILE A 12 0.11 14.94 -8.34
N GLY A 13 -0.14 13.93 -7.50
CA GLY A 13 -1.40 13.76 -6.76
C GLY A 13 -2.37 12.76 -7.37
N ASP A 14 -2.12 12.26 -8.59
CA ASP A 14 -2.93 11.19 -9.17
C ASP A 14 -2.81 9.90 -8.35
N LYS A 15 -3.95 9.22 -8.16
CA LYS A 15 -4.02 7.94 -7.46
C LYS A 15 -3.89 6.79 -8.45
N ILE A 16 -2.88 5.95 -8.24
CA ILE A 16 -2.66 4.73 -9.03
C ILE A 16 -3.12 3.54 -8.20
N ILE A 17 -3.92 2.66 -8.81
CA ILE A 17 -4.43 1.45 -8.16
C ILE A 17 -3.80 0.22 -8.81
N PHE A 18 -2.87 -0.39 -8.10
CA PHE A 18 -2.37 -1.71 -8.46
C PHE A 18 -3.38 -2.77 -8.02
N LYS A 19 -3.97 -3.46 -9.00
CA LYS A 19 -4.93 -4.54 -8.75
C LYS A 19 -4.19 -5.83 -8.40
N ASP A 20 -4.92 -6.76 -7.77
CA ASP A 20 -4.43 -8.10 -7.43
C ASP A 20 -3.16 -8.13 -6.56
N GLN A 21 -3.14 -7.29 -5.50
CA GLN A 21 -2.01 -7.17 -4.58
C GLN A 21 -2.27 -7.77 -3.18
N MET A 22 -3.38 -8.50 -2.99
CA MET A 22 -3.71 -9.03 -1.65
C MET A 22 -2.94 -10.30 -1.30
N HIS A 23 -2.70 -11.16 -2.29
CA HIS A 23 -2.07 -12.46 -2.07
C HIS A 23 -0.55 -12.34 -2.14
N TYR A 24 0.15 -12.86 -1.14
CA TYR A 24 1.61 -12.95 -1.09
C TYR A 24 2.41 -11.64 -1.18
N THR A 25 1.76 -10.46 -1.18
CA THR A 25 2.42 -9.15 -1.13
C THR A 25 2.67 -8.70 0.31
N MET A 26 1.62 -8.60 1.12
CA MET A 26 1.73 -8.08 2.50
C MET A 26 2.58 -8.96 3.41
N VAL A 27 2.52 -10.29 3.23
CA VAL A 27 3.29 -11.26 4.04
C VAL A 27 4.79 -11.22 3.75
N LYS A 28 5.21 -10.57 2.66
CA LYS A 28 6.61 -10.40 2.27
C LYS A 28 7.05 -8.93 2.30
N ALA A 29 6.21 -8.03 2.79
CA ALA A 29 6.50 -6.60 2.80
C ALA A 29 7.60 -6.26 3.83
N THR A 30 8.47 -5.32 3.46
CA THR A 30 9.60 -4.87 4.29
C THR A 30 9.56 -3.35 4.44
N THR A 31 10.28 -2.84 5.43
CA THR A 31 10.48 -1.39 5.66
C THR A 31 11.82 -0.93 5.08
N PHE A 32 12.16 -1.42 3.88
CA PHE A 32 13.40 -1.07 3.19
C PHE A 32 13.51 0.45 3.01
N ASN A 33 14.70 1.01 3.25
CA ASN A 33 14.95 2.45 3.30
C ASN A 33 14.07 3.25 4.30
N GLY A 34 13.51 2.60 5.32
CA GLY A 34 12.65 3.25 6.30
C GLY A 34 11.29 3.68 5.75
N VAL A 35 10.90 3.19 4.56
CA VAL A 35 9.57 3.44 4.01
C VAL A 35 8.54 2.72 4.88
N PRO A 36 7.47 3.42 5.33
CA PRO A 36 6.44 2.80 6.16
C PRO A 36 5.68 1.74 5.36
N LEU A 37 5.23 0.69 6.06
CA LEU A 37 4.35 -0.29 5.45
C LEU A 37 3.00 0.35 5.10
N PRO A 38 2.37 -0.03 3.97
CA PRO A 38 1.04 0.45 3.63
C PRO A 38 0.01 0.05 4.69
N SER A 39 -0.89 0.96 5.04
CA SER A 39 -2.05 0.64 5.89
C SER A 39 -2.94 -0.41 5.21
N ILE A 40 -3.51 -1.28 6.03
CA ILE A 40 -4.43 -2.33 5.59
C ILE A 40 -5.84 -1.88 5.90
N ALA A 41 -6.70 -1.82 4.89
CA ALA A 41 -8.09 -1.42 5.03
C ALA A 41 -9.02 -2.30 4.20
N ILE A 42 -10.26 -2.46 4.67
CA ILE A 42 -11.33 -3.20 4.01
C ILE A 42 -12.38 -2.19 3.57
N LYS A 43 -12.70 -2.17 2.27
CA LYS A 43 -13.90 -1.49 1.77
C LYS A 43 -15.10 -2.42 1.95
N ARG A 44 -16.02 -2.04 2.83
CA ARG A 44 -17.28 -2.75 3.08
C ARG A 44 -18.25 -2.56 1.90
N ILE A 45 -19.29 -3.39 1.84
CA ILE A 45 -20.28 -3.39 0.74
C ILE A 45 -21.03 -2.05 0.68
N ASP A 46 -21.28 -1.42 1.83
CA ASP A 46 -21.88 -0.08 1.97
C ASP A 46 -20.94 1.07 1.55
N GLY A 47 -19.70 0.76 1.15
CA GLY A 47 -18.69 1.72 0.74
C GLY A 47 -17.83 2.27 1.88
N LYS A 48 -18.13 1.94 3.15
CA LYS A 48 -17.31 2.36 4.29
C LYS A 48 -15.91 1.74 4.19
N ILE A 49 -14.88 2.56 4.40
CA ILE A 49 -13.52 2.07 4.57
C ILE A 49 -13.27 1.82 6.05
N GLU A 50 -12.97 0.58 6.39
CA GLU A 50 -12.55 0.18 7.71
C GLU A 50 -11.05 -0.01 7.72
N LEU A 51 -10.35 0.82 8.49
CA LEU A 51 -8.93 0.69 8.74
C LEU A 51 -8.69 -0.50 9.69
N VAL A 52 -7.99 -1.52 9.20
CA VAL A 52 -7.68 -2.74 9.95
C VAL A 52 -6.33 -2.59 10.67
N LYS A 53 -5.34 -2.02 9.98
CA LYS A 53 -4.02 -1.76 10.55
C LYS A 53 -3.39 -0.52 9.94
N GLU A 54 -2.84 0.33 10.80
CA GLU A 54 -1.96 1.42 10.44
C GLU A 54 -0.59 1.13 11.04
N PHE A 55 0.47 1.43 10.29
CA PHE A 55 1.85 1.25 10.74
C PHE A 55 2.44 2.62 11.04
N ARG A 56 2.92 2.79 12.26
CA ARG A 56 3.53 4.02 12.75
C ARG A 56 5.04 3.88 12.88
N TYR A 57 5.70 4.97 13.24
CA TYR A 57 7.14 4.98 13.47
C TYR A 57 7.57 3.96 14.54
N GLU A 58 6.75 3.80 15.59
CA GLU A 58 7.04 2.85 16.67
C GLU A 58 7.12 1.41 16.13
N ASP A 59 6.23 1.02 15.21
CA ASP A 59 6.26 -0.29 14.56
C ASP A 59 7.54 -0.54 13.74
N PHE A 60 8.12 0.52 13.18
CA PHE A 60 9.39 0.44 12.46
C PHE A 60 10.56 0.28 13.45
N ARG A 61 10.61 1.13 14.48
CA ARG A 61 11.66 1.11 15.51
C ARG A 61 11.72 -0.25 16.21
N ASP A 62 10.57 -0.79 16.62
CA ASP A 62 10.49 -2.00 17.43
C ASP A 62 10.90 -3.28 16.66
N ARG A 63 11.06 -3.20 15.33
CA ARG A 63 11.58 -4.31 14.49
C ARG A 63 13.11 -4.32 14.36
N LEU A 64 13.79 -3.26 14.81
CA LEU A 64 15.24 -3.07 14.66
C LEU A 64 16.02 -3.23 15.96
N SER A 65 15.37 -3.60 17.07
CA SER A 65 15.97 -3.81 18.40
C SER A 65 15.62 -5.17 18.98
#